data_AF-A0A7U2I9I7-F1
#
_entry.id   AF-A0A7U2I9I7-F1
#
_cell.length_a   1.000
_cell.length_b   1.000
_cell.length_c   1.000
_cell.angle_alpha   90.00
_cell.angle_beta   90.00
_cell.angle_gamma   90.00
#
_symmetry.space_group_name_H-M   'P 1'
#
loop_
_entity.id
_entity.type
_entity.pdbx_description
1 polymer ?
#
loop_
_entity_poly.entity_id
_entity_poly.type
_entity_poly.pdbx_seq_one_letter_code
_entity_poly.pdbx_strand_id
1 'polypeptide(L)'
;METARFLDVGDLTLEKQAAWFVARTQLHVGMMNTLTLEKLAEEPENAEIVFIHSHPGIVRTGNLFRGWDEGSWGPWLSAIFFDPILRLVAISFEESAERYLYQVTSEAFGGKGPKGGGVVGKTTRGKESGGLFLVNRKCDAVANEKEMVKLRAKAGDVVWDTVQGIVRPYI
;
A
#
# COMPACT_ATOMS: atom_id res chain seq x y z
N MET A 1 -0.40 -2.96 8.16
CA MET A 1 -1.19 -1.80 7.70
C MET A 1 -2.66 -2.17 7.64
N GLU A 2 -2.98 -3.30 7.01
CA GLU A 2 -4.37 -3.75 6.88
C GLU A 2 -5.10 -3.89 8.22
N THR A 3 -6.26 -3.25 8.29
CA THR A 3 -7.21 -3.47 9.37
C THR A 3 -8.62 -3.10 8.91
N ALA A 4 -9.61 -3.86 9.38
CA ALA A 4 -11.01 -3.60 9.08
C ALA A 4 -11.55 -2.32 9.77
N ARG A 5 -10.79 -1.73 10.71
CA ARG A 5 -11.21 -0.58 11.51
C ARG A 5 -11.35 0.71 10.70
N PHE A 6 -10.46 0.95 9.75
CA PHE A 6 -10.38 2.23 9.04
C PHE A 6 -11.08 2.23 7.67
N LEU A 7 -11.66 1.09 7.29
CA LEU A 7 -12.45 0.95 6.07
C LEU A 7 -13.91 1.34 6.29
N ASP A 8 -14.41 2.33 5.56
CA ASP A 8 -15.79 2.79 5.61
C ASP A 8 -16.57 2.24 4.41
N VAL A 9 -17.20 1.09 4.60
CA VAL A 9 -17.97 0.41 3.55
C VAL A 9 -19.18 1.23 3.10
N GLY A 10 -19.69 2.11 3.96
CA GLY A 10 -20.83 2.97 3.62
C GLY A 10 -20.44 4.22 2.83
N ASP A 11 -19.15 4.45 2.60
CA ASP A 11 -18.62 5.62 1.90
C ASP A 11 -17.24 5.33 1.28
N LEU A 12 -17.20 4.35 0.37
CA LEU A 12 -15.95 3.92 -0.27
C LEU A 12 -15.27 5.04 -1.07
N THR A 13 -16.03 6.00 -1.61
CA THR A 13 -15.51 7.15 -2.37
C THR A 13 -15.16 8.35 -1.50
N LEU A 14 -15.36 8.26 -0.18
CA LEU A 14 -15.07 9.32 0.80
C LEU A 14 -15.76 10.66 0.51
N GLU A 15 -16.97 10.60 -0.04
CA GLU A 15 -17.73 11.80 -0.42
C GLU A 15 -18.36 12.48 0.80
N LYS A 16 -18.48 11.80 1.95
CA LYS A 16 -19.07 12.39 3.15
C LYS A 16 -18.05 13.31 3.86
N GLN A 17 -18.49 14.52 4.20
CA GLN A 17 -17.67 15.63 4.72
C GLN A 17 -16.82 15.29 5.98
N ALA A 18 -17.18 14.27 6.77
CA ALA A 18 -16.46 13.89 7.99
C ALA A 18 -15.21 13.01 7.75
N ALA A 19 -14.89 12.65 6.50
CA ALA A 19 -13.83 11.68 6.20
C ALA A 19 -12.47 12.29 5.78
N TRP A 20 -12.35 13.61 5.69
CA TRP A 20 -11.24 14.32 5.04
C TRP A 20 -10.00 14.50 5.92
N PHE A 21 -9.61 13.47 6.67
CA PHE A 21 -8.31 13.43 7.35
C PHE A 21 -7.32 12.61 6.53
N VAL A 22 -6.18 13.21 6.18
CA VAL A 22 -5.16 12.62 5.26
C VAL A 22 -4.78 11.20 5.68
N ALA A 23 -4.47 10.98 6.96
CA ALA A 23 -4.07 9.65 7.42
C ALA A 23 -5.21 8.63 7.34
N ARG A 24 -6.45 9.05 7.61
CA ARG A 24 -7.62 8.17 7.50
C ARG A 24 -7.89 7.81 6.05
N THR A 25 -7.76 8.77 5.14
CA THR A 25 -7.90 8.56 3.69
C THR A 25 -6.84 7.60 3.17
N GLN A 26 -5.57 7.79 3.53
CA GLN A 26 -4.48 6.90 3.11
C GLN A 26 -4.70 5.45 3.57
N LEU A 27 -5.11 5.28 4.83
CA LEU A 27 -5.45 3.96 5.35
C LEU A 27 -6.65 3.38 4.58
N HIS A 28 -7.72 4.15 4.42
CA HIS A 28 -8.92 3.69 3.73
C HIS A 28 -8.63 3.19 2.31
N VAL A 29 -7.95 4.01 1.51
CA VAL A 29 -7.57 3.69 0.13
C VAL A 29 -6.58 2.54 0.09
N GLY A 30 -5.65 2.44 1.05
CA GLY A 30 -4.75 1.30 1.18
C GLY A 30 -5.52 -0.02 1.30
N MET A 31 -6.53 -0.07 2.16
CA MET A 31 -7.36 -1.27 2.34
C MET A 31 -8.17 -1.62 1.09
N MET A 32 -8.71 -0.61 0.38
CA MET A 32 -9.36 -0.84 -0.90
C MET A 32 -8.39 -1.41 -1.93
N ASN A 33 -7.20 -0.82 -2.05
CA ASN A 33 -6.14 -1.30 -2.96
C ASN A 33 -5.74 -2.75 -2.64
N THR A 34 -5.55 -3.08 -1.37
CA THR A 34 -5.28 -4.46 -0.94
C THR A 34 -6.37 -5.43 -1.42
N LEU A 35 -7.65 -5.10 -1.20
CA LEU A 35 -8.76 -5.97 -1.59
C LEU A 35 -8.88 -6.11 -3.11
N THR A 36 -8.67 -5.02 -3.86
CA THR A 36 -8.65 -5.05 -5.33
C THR A 36 -7.50 -5.88 -5.86
N LEU A 37 -6.27 -5.70 -5.35
CA LEU A 37 -5.11 -6.49 -5.75
C LEU A 37 -5.28 -7.96 -5.39
N GLU A 38 -5.92 -8.26 -4.27
CA GLU A 38 -6.21 -9.64 -3.88
C GLU A 38 -7.19 -10.31 -4.85
N LYS A 39 -8.25 -9.62 -5.26
CA LYS A 39 -9.18 -10.11 -6.28
C LYS A 39 -8.45 -10.37 -7.60
N LEU A 40 -7.64 -9.41 -8.07
CA LEU A 40 -6.82 -9.59 -9.27
C LEU A 40 -5.88 -10.80 -9.16
N ALA A 41 -5.27 -11.02 -8.01
CA ALA A 41 -4.37 -12.15 -7.75
C ALA A 41 -5.09 -13.51 -7.68
N GLU A 42 -6.42 -13.51 -7.54
CA GLU A 42 -7.26 -14.72 -7.51
C GLU A 42 -7.85 -15.07 -8.87
N GLU A 43 -7.79 -14.16 -9.85
CA GLU A 43 -8.24 -14.43 -11.21
C GLU A 43 -7.34 -15.49 -11.88
N PRO A 44 -7.91 -16.53 -12.50
CA PRO A 44 -7.14 -17.59 -13.15
C PRO A 44 -6.16 -17.08 -14.22
N GLU A 45 -6.52 -16.01 -14.93
CA GLU A 45 -5.68 -15.40 -15.96
C GLU A 45 -4.39 -14.79 -15.38
N ASN A 46 -4.40 -14.46 -14.08
CA ASN A 46 -3.29 -13.84 -13.38
C ASN A 46 -2.51 -14.83 -12.51
N ALA A 47 -2.73 -16.15 -12.65
CA ALA A 47 -2.12 -17.17 -11.80
C ALA A 47 -0.57 -17.13 -11.79
N GLU A 48 0.04 -16.70 -12.89
CA GLU A 48 1.50 -16.55 -13.04
C GLU A 48 2.03 -15.18 -12.60
N ILE A 49 1.15 -14.25 -12.21
CA ILE A 49 1.51 -12.90 -11.77
C ILE A 49 1.60 -12.86 -10.25
N VAL A 50 2.72 -12.33 -9.75
CA VAL A 50 2.86 -12.02 -8.33
C VAL A 50 2.46 -10.56 -8.08
N PHE A 51 1.55 -10.35 -7.16
CA PHE A 51 1.14 -9.03 -6.70
C PHE A 51 1.83 -8.70 -5.38
N ILE A 52 2.32 -7.48 -5.25
CA ILE A 52 2.96 -6.97 -4.03
C ILE A 52 2.31 -5.65 -3.65
N HIS A 53 1.61 -5.62 -2.51
CA HIS A 53 1.18 -4.36 -1.90
C HIS A 53 2.19 -3.95 -0.82
N SER A 54 3.02 -2.98 -1.16
CA SER A 54 4.14 -2.56 -0.33
C SER A 54 3.87 -1.24 0.37
N HIS A 55 4.08 -1.23 1.69
CA HIS A 55 4.08 -0.02 2.49
C HIS A 55 5.47 0.25 3.08
N PRO A 56 6.30 1.08 2.41
CA PRO A 56 7.68 1.34 2.83
C PRO A 56 7.78 2.25 4.06
N GLY A 57 6.65 2.77 4.55
CA GLY A 57 6.61 3.81 5.57
C GLY A 57 6.70 5.21 4.95
N ILE A 58 7.14 6.18 5.77
CA ILE A 58 7.30 7.56 5.32
C ILE A 58 8.56 7.66 4.45
N VAL A 59 8.39 8.16 3.22
CA VAL A 59 9.49 8.38 2.27
C VAL A 59 9.66 9.88 2.03
N ARG A 60 10.88 10.38 2.15
CA ARG A 60 11.18 11.80 1.92
C ARG A 60 11.37 12.08 0.42
N THR A 61 10.26 12.10 -0.32
CA THR A 61 10.23 12.26 -1.80
C THR A 61 10.27 13.72 -2.28
N GLY A 62 10.37 14.68 -1.37
CA GLY A 62 10.20 16.11 -1.67
C GLY A 62 8.75 16.57 -1.77
N ASN A 63 7.76 15.67 -1.61
CA ASN A 63 6.33 16.02 -1.68
C ASN A 63 5.91 17.08 -0.65
N LEU A 64 6.60 17.16 0.48
CA LEU A 64 6.38 18.18 1.51
C LEU A 64 6.48 19.62 0.96
N PHE A 65 7.30 19.83 -0.07
CA PHE A 65 7.52 21.13 -0.69
C PHE A 65 6.64 21.37 -1.93
N ARG A 66 5.78 20.41 -2.31
CA ARG A 66 4.89 20.53 -3.48
C ARG A 66 3.53 21.11 -3.07
N GLY A 67 2.90 21.82 -3.99
CA GLY A 67 1.55 22.38 -3.80
C GLY A 67 1.52 23.70 -3.03
N TRP A 68 2.67 24.29 -2.75
CA TRP A 68 2.77 25.64 -2.23
C TRP A 68 2.86 26.65 -3.36
N ASP A 69 2.11 27.76 -3.24
CA ASP A 69 2.23 28.88 -4.17
C ASP A 69 3.58 29.58 -4.02
N GLU A 70 4.07 30.14 -5.12
CA GLU A 70 5.29 30.95 -5.12
C GLU A 70 5.13 32.16 -4.19
N GLY A 71 6.13 32.42 -3.34
CA GLY A 71 6.08 33.49 -2.34
C GLY A 71 5.24 33.19 -1.09
N SER A 72 4.60 32.02 -0.99
CA SER A 72 3.89 31.62 0.21
C SER A 72 4.84 31.25 1.36
N TRP A 73 4.33 31.24 2.59
CA TRP A 73 5.06 30.83 3.79
C TRP A 73 5.24 29.31 3.91
N GLY A 74 4.60 28.54 3.04
CA GLY A 74 4.54 27.09 3.07
C GLY A 74 5.89 26.38 2.90
N PRO A 75 6.74 26.76 1.91
CA PRO A 75 8.07 26.19 1.77
C PRO A 75 8.96 26.50 2.98
N TRP A 76 8.83 27.69 3.57
CA TRP A 76 9.55 28.06 4.79
C TRP A 76 9.13 27.20 5.98
N LEU A 77 7.82 27.06 6.24
CA LEU A 77 7.29 26.18 7.29
C LEU A 77 7.76 24.74 7.10
N SER A 78 7.69 24.25 5.87
CA SER A 78 8.14 22.92 5.47
C SER A 78 9.62 22.72 5.77
N ALA A 79 10.48 23.69 5.41
CA ALA A 79 11.92 23.61 5.63
C ALA A 79 12.31 23.67 7.12
N ILE A 80 11.64 24.54 7.90
CA ILE A 80 12.03 24.80 9.29
C ILE A 80 11.47 23.75 10.25
N PHE A 81 10.25 23.28 10.06
CA PHE A 81 9.57 22.41 11.04
C PHE A 81 9.41 20.98 10.57
N PHE A 82 8.93 20.75 9.36
CA PHE A 82 8.56 19.40 8.92
C PHE A 82 9.74 18.61 8.34
N ASP A 83 10.60 19.24 7.54
CA ASP A 83 11.75 18.57 6.93
C ASP A 83 12.73 17.99 7.96
N PRO A 84 13.09 18.69 9.06
CA PRO A 84 13.95 18.12 10.09
C PRO A 84 13.34 16.88 10.75
N ILE A 85 12.03 16.88 11.00
CA ILE A 85 11.32 15.71 11.53
C ILE A 85 11.39 14.56 10.53
N LEU A 86 11.11 14.82 9.25
CA LEU A 86 11.18 13.81 8.20
C LEU A 86 12.58 13.21 8.06
N ARG A 87 13.65 14.00 8.22
CA ARG A 87 15.02 13.46 8.19
C ARG A 87 15.29 12.43 9.30
N LEU A 88 14.56 12.49 10.42
CA LEU A 88 14.71 11.55 11.53
C LEU A 88 13.85 10.29 11.37
N VAL A 89 12.66 10.41 10.76
CA VAL A 89 11.67 9.31 10.76
C VAL A 89 11.49 8.63 9.40
N ALA A 90 11.73 9.35 8.30
CA ALA A 90 11.51 8.90 6.93
C ALA A 90 12.73 8.19 6.36
N ILE A 91 12.50 7.25 5.43
CA ILE A 91 13.57 6.71 4.60
C ILE A 91 13.88 7.64 3.43
N SER A 92 15.10 7.57 2.93
CA SER A 92 15.50 8.32 1.74
C SER A 92 14.77 7.78 0.50
N PHE A 93 14.71 8.59 -0.55
CA PHE A 93 14.17 8.15 -1.84
C PHE A 93 14.98 6.98 -2.42
N GLU A 94 16.31 7.06 -2.34
CA GLU A 94 17.24 6.03 -2.80
C GLU A 94 17.03 4.71 -2.05
N GLU A 95 17.01 4.74 -0.72
CA GLU A 95 16.76 3.55 0.10
C GLU A 95 15.38 2.95 -0.22
N SER A 96 14.37 3.79 -0.43
CA SER A 96 13.05 3.30 -0.86
C SER A 96 13.12 2.60 -2.22
N ALA A 97 13.85 3.16 -3.18
CA ALA A 97 13.99 2.58 -4.51
C ALA A 97 14.73 1.23 -4.46
N GLU A 98 15.82 1.14 -3.70
CA GLU A 98 16.54 -0.11 -3.47
C GLU A 98 15.65 -1.19 -2.86
N ARG A 99 14.80 -0.81 -1.90
CA ARG A 99 13.83 -1.72 -1.28
C ARG A 99 12.77 -2.21 -2.25
N TYR A 100 12.25 -1.35 -3.12
CA TYR A 100 11.33 -1.76 -4.17
C TYR A 100 12.01 -2.68 -5.18
N LEU A 101 13.26 -2.38 -5.57
CA LEU A 101 14.05 -3.25 -6.43
C LEU A 101 14.25 -4.64 -5.80
N TYR A 102 14.58 -4.69 -4.50
CA TYR A 102 14.66 -5.93 -3.75
C TYR A 102 13.31 -6.68 -3.79
N GLN A 103 12.20 -6.01 -3.49
CA GLN A 103 10.87 -6.66 -3.45
C GLN A 103 10.46 -7.28 -4.79
N VAL A 104 10.70 -6.59 -5.91
CA VAL A 104 10.29 -7.09 -7.25
C VAL A 104 11.25 -8.14 -7.83
N THR A 105 12.48 -8.23 -7.32
CA THR A 105 13.49 -9.18 -7.84
C THR A 105 13.73 -10.37 -6.93
N SER A 106 13.58 -10.22 -5.62
CA SER A 106 13.96 -11.23 -4.61
C SER A 106 13.17 -12.52 -4.74
N GLU A 107 13.86 -13.65 -4.52
CA GLU A 107 13.21 -14.96 -4.39
C GLU A 107 12.23 -15.02 -3.21
N ALA A 108 12.37 -14.13 -2.21
CA ALA A 108 11.44 -14.05 -1.09
C ALA A 108 9.99 -13.75 -1.51
N PHE A 109 9.80 -13.21 -2.71
CA PHE A 109 8.49 -12.88 -3.31
C PHE A 109 8.29 -13.57 -4.67
N GLY A 110 9.00 -14.65 -4.96
CA GLY A 110 8.86 -15.39 -6.22
C GLY A 110 9.73 -14.91 -7.38
N GLY A 111 10.64 -13.96 -7.14
CA GLY A 111 11.65 -13.54 -8.11
C GLY A 111 12.87 -14.48 -8.20
N LYS A 112 13.90 -14.06 -8.94
CA LYS A 112 15.16 -14.82 -9.15
C LYS A 112 16.40 -14.15 -8.51
N GLY A 113 16.17 -13.09 -7.75
CA GLY A 113 17.17 -12.30 -7.07
C GLY A 113 17.56 -12.89 -5.70
N PRO A 114 18.30 -12.13 -4.88
CA PRO A 114 18.92 -12.66 -3.66
C PRO A 114 17.89 -13.14 -2.63
N LYS A 115 18.19 -14.27 -1.96
CA LYS A 115 17.47 -14.72 -0.76
C LYS A 115 17.83 -13.81 0.42
N GLY A 116 16.97 -12.85 0.77
CA GLY A 116 17.17 -12.02 1.95
C GLY A 116 17.03 -12.81 3.25
N GLY A 117 18.10 -13.47 3.68
CA GLY A 117 18.18 -14.11 5.00
C GLY A 117 17.39 -15.41 5.18
N GLY A 118 16.89 -16.02 4.10
CA GLY A 118 16.35 -17.39 4.11
C GLY A 118 14.88 -17.56 4.51
N VAL A 119 14.13 -16.49 4.74
CA VAL A 119 12.68 -16.57 4.98
C VAL A 119 11.93 -16.33 3.67
N VAL A 120 11.17 -17.32 3.22
CA VAL A 120 10.23 -17.16 2.10
C VAL A 120 9.00 -16.41 2.62
N GLY A 121 8.58 -15.38 1.89
CA GLY A 121 7.41 -14.60 2.27
C GLY A 121 6.13 -15.44 2.19
N LYS A 122 5.10 -15.04 2.95
CA LYS A 122 3.75 -15.60 2.80
C LYS A 122 2.79 -14.58 2.24
N THR A 123 1.95 -15.03 1.31
CA THR A 123 0.84 -14.25 0.75
C THR A 123 -0.25 -14.01 1.79
N THR A 124 -1.22 -13.15 1.47
CA THR A 124 -2.44 -12.94 2.28
C THR A 124 -3.27 -14.22 2.47
N ARG A 125 -3.02 -15.27 1.68
CA ARG A 125 -3.63 -16.61 1.76
C ARG A 125 -2.72 -17.64 2.43
N GLY A 126 -1.57 -17.22 2.98
CA GLY A 126 -0.63 -18.10 3.67
C GLY A 126 0.24 -18.98 2.76
N LYS A 127 0.16 -18.79 1.43
CA LYS A 127 0.98 -19.51 0.44
C LYS A 127 2.37 -18.89 0.30
N GLU A 128 3.37 -19.70 -0.04
CA GLU A 128 4.76 -19.28 -0.26
C GLU A 128 5.06 -18.83 -1.70
N SER A 129 4.10 -18.98 -2.62
CA SER A 129 4.23 -18.59 -4.03
C SER A 129 2.94 -18.00 -4.59
N GLY A 130 3.07 -17.20 -5.66
CA GLY A 130 1.97 -16.56 -6.38
C GLY A 130 1.25 -15.49 -5.56
N GLY A 131 0.01 -15.17 -5.94
CA GLY A 131 -0.94 -14.41 -5.12
C GLY A 131 -0.50 -12.98 -4.76
N LEU A 132 -1.02 -12.50 -3.62
CA LEU A 132 -0.73 -11.17 -3.08
C LEU A 132 0.17 -11.25 -1.84
N PHE A 133 1.32 -10.59 -1.88
CA PHE A 133 2.17 -10.32 -0.71
C PHE A 133 1.89 -8.92 -0.15
N LEU A 134 1.82 -8.84 1.18
CA LEU A 134 1.85 -7.57 1.90
C LEU A 134 3.25 -7.35 2.45
N VAL A 135 3.86 -6.21 2.16
CA VAL A 135 5.26 -5.95 2.54
C VAL A 135 5.35 -4.72 3.44
N ASN A 136 6.06 -4.86 4.56
CA ASN A 136 6.24 -3.79 5.52
C ASN A 136 7.50 -2.94 5.24
N ARG A 137 7.74 -1.89 6.04
CA ARG A 137 8.93 -1.03 5.96
C ARG A 137 10.26 -1.78 6.06
N LYS A 138 10.32 -2.98 6.64
CA LYS A 138 11.55 -3.79 6.74
C LYS A 138 11.75 -4.74 5.55
N CYS A 139 10.86 -4.67 4.55
CA CYS A 139 10.79 -5.62 3.44
C CYS A 139 10.40 -7.04 3.87
N ASP A 140 9.74 -7.18 5.03
CA ASP A 140 9.20 -8.48 5.45
C ASP A 140 7.79 -8.68 4.89
N ALA A 141 7.48 -9.92 4.50
CA ALA A 141 6.11 -10.33 4.20
C ALA A 141 5.27 -10.40 5.50
N VAL A 142 4.11 -9.75 5.49
CA VAL A 142 3.20 -9.66 6.64
C VAL A 142 1.77 -10.04 6.23
N ALA A 143 1.50 -11.35 6.16
CA ALA A 143 0.22 -11.90 5.66
C ALA A 143 -1.04 -11.31 6.35
N ASN A 144 -0.92 -10.90 7.61
CA ASN A 144 -1.98 -10.24 8.39
C ASN A 144 -3.35 -10.96 8.32
N GLU A 145 -3.30 -12.29 8.37
CA GLU A 145 -4.39 -13.19 7.99
C GLU A 145 -5.71 -12.87 8.73
N LYS A 146 -5.62 -12.58 10.03
CA LYS A 146 -6.80 -12.28 10.86
C LYS A 146 -7.54 -11.03 10.37
N GLU A 147 -6.82 -9.97 10.02
CA GLU A 147 -7.44 -8.74 9.52
C GLU A 147 -7.90 -8.91 8.07
N MET A 148 -7.15 -9.66 7.26
CA MET A 148 -7.55 -9.96 5.89
C MET A 148 -8.85 -10.77 5.81
N VAL A 149 -9.04 -11.76 6.67
CA VAL A 149 -10.32 -12.49 6.79
C VAL A 149 -11.47 -11.54 7.10
N LYS A 150 -11.29 -10.61 8.05
CA LYS A 150 -12.31 -9.62 8.39
C LYS A 150 -12.60 -8.67 7.23
N LEU A 151 -11.55 -8.16 6.56
CA LEU A 151 -11.68 -7.23 5.45
C LEU A 151 -12.45 -7.85 4.27
N ARG A 152 -12.10 -9.08 3.90
CA ARG A 152 -12.79 -9.83 2.83
C ARG A 152 -14.27 -10.00 3.16
N ALA A 153 -14.58 -10.49 4.36
CA ALA A 153 -15.96 -10.71 4.79
C ALA A 153 -16.75 -9.41 4.89
N LYS A 154 -16.09 -8.31 5.30
CA LYS A 154 -16.73 -7.01 5.47
C LYS A 154 -16.99 -6.29 4.15
N ALA A 155 -16.09 -6.41 3.16
CA ALA A 155 -16.04 -5.45 2.05
C ALA A 155 -15.47 -5.97 0.73
N GLY A 156 -15.04 -7.23 0.63
CA GLY A 156 -14.30 -7.73 -0.54
C GLY A 156 -15.03 -7.51 -1.86
N ASP A 157 -16.27 -7.97 -1.96
CA ASP A 157 -17.07 -7.86 -3.18
C ASP A 157 -17.52 -6.42 -3.43
N VAL A 158 -17.96 -5.70 -2.38
CA VAL A 158 -18.43 -4.31 -2.52
C VAL A 158 -17.31 -3.39 -3.02
N VAL A 159 -16.08 -3.57 -2.52
CA VAL A 159 -14.92 -2.81 -3.00
C VAL A 159 -14.63 -3.13 -4.46
N TRP A 160 -14.64 -4.41 -4.83
CA TRP A 160 -14.41 -4.84 -6.20
C TRP A 160 -15.43 -4.25 -7.17
N ASP A 161 -16.72 -4.40 -6.87
CA ASP A 161 -17.81 -3.89 -7.70
C ASP A 161 -17.76 -2.37 -7.84
N THR A 162 -17.43 -1.67 -6.75
CA THR A 162 -17.26 -0.20 -6.77
C THR A 162 -16.11 0.22 -7.68
N VAL A 163 -14.94 -0.41 -7.53
CA VAL A 163 -13.76 -0.10 -8.37
C VAL A 163 -14.04 -0.43 -9.83
N GLN A 164 -14.65 -1.58 -10.12
CA GLN A 164 -15.04 -1.96 -11.48
C GLN A 164 -16.07 -0.98 -12.07
N GLY A 165 -17.07 -0.53 -11.29
CA GLY A 165 -18.02 0.47 -11.73
C GLY A 165 -17.38 1.80 -12.13
N ILE A 166 -16.28 2.19 -11.49
CA ILE A 166 -15.51 3.40 -11.80
C ILE A 166 -14.60 3.18 -13.02
N VAL A 167 -13.87 2.06 -13.08
CA VAL A 167 -12.78 1.87 -14.05
C VAL A 167 -13.27 1.27 -15.37
N ARG A 168 -14.22 0.33 -15.34
CA ARG A 168 -14.68 -0.44 -16.50
C ARG A 168 -15.16 0.39 -17.70
N PRO A 169 -15.76 1.58 -17.54
CA PRO A 169 -16.10 2.42 -18.69
C PRO A 169 -14.89 2.94 -19.50
N TYR A 170 -13.67 2.79 -18.98
CA TYR A 170 -12.45 3.35 -19.54
C TYR A 170 -11.41 2.28 -19.97
N ILE A 171 -11.74 0.99 -19.85
CA ILE A 171 -10.90 -0.15 -20.25
C ILE A 171 -11.69 -1.11 -21.15
#